data_AF-A0A512JCL9-F1
#
_entry.id   AF-A0A512JCL9-F1
#
_cell.length_a   1.000
_cell.length_b   1.000
_cell.length_c   1.000
_cell.angle_alpha   90.00
_cell.angle_beta   90.00
_cell.angle_gamma   90.00
#
_symmetry.space_group_name_H-M   'P 1'
#
loop_
_entity.id
_entity.type
_entity.pdbx_description
1 polymer ?
#
loop_
_entity_poly.entity_id
_entity_poly.type
_entity_poly.pdbx_seq_one_letter_code
_entity_poly.pdbx_strand_id
1 'polypeptide(L)'
;MATRRSVWQLLAGLPLLSALVPQAEAQEGPTAVTDESPTGPPGTTMLTVFLRHDQTKTVIQINEHLKHTGWFRDFPPAGVEVVSWYVMMGVGQVVTLRFAPERLREVNILIERAAWGGYRTEFYPTYDYRKLYEELRRKMG
;
A
#
# COMPACT_ATOMS: atom_id res chain seq x y z
N MET A 1 80.15 25.14 26.18
CA MET A 1 78.96 24.68 25.42
C MET A 1 79.03 23.16 25.33
N ALA A 2 77.97 22.51 25.83
CA ALA A 2 77.74 21.06 25.78
C ALA A 2 77.70 20.58 24.31
N THR A 3 77.95 19.32 23.94
CA THR A 3 77.48 18.09 24.59
C THR A 3 78.36 16.88 24.18
N ARG A 4 78.59 15.99 25.15
CA ARG A 4 79.27 14.68 25.08
C ARG A 4 78.41 13.66 24.29
N ARG A 5 78.98 12.82 23.40
CA ARG A 5 79.36 11.37 23.59
C ARG A 5 78.26 10.54 24.31
N SER A 6 77.83 9.33 23.94
CA SER A 6 78.42 8.20 23.19
C SER A 6 77.32 7.10 23.04
N VAL A 7 77.24 6.34 21.93
CA VAL A 7 77.60 4.90 21.77
C VAL A 7 76.60 3.89 22.38
N TRP A 8 76.50 2.72 21.71
CA TRP A 8 75.88 1.43 22.11
C TRP A 8 74.38 1.33 21.82
N GLN A 9 73.78 0.23 21.34
CA GLN A 9 74.19 -1.04 20.72
C GLN A 9 72.89 -1.73 20.23
N LEU A 10 73.07 -2.73 19.35
CA LEU A 10 72.13 -3.73 18.82
C LEU A 10 70.97 -4.19 19.74
N LEU A 11 69.87 -4.65 19.13
CA LEU A 11 69.03 -5.82 19.52
C LEU A 11 67.87 -5.94 18.49
N ALA A 12 67.88 -6.95 17.61
CA ALA A 12 67.24 -8.27 17.79
C ALA A 12 65.77 -8.30 17.32
N GLY A 13 65.48 -9.24 16.42
CA GLY A 13 64.22 -9.34 15.68
C GLY A 13 63.00 -9.62 16.56
N LEU A 14 61.86 -9.10 16.11
CA LEU A 14 60.54 -9.52 16.55
C LEU A 14 59.89 -10.39 15.46
N PRO A 15 59.25 -11.52 15.82
CA PRO A 15 58.40 -12.24 14.90
C PRO A 15 57.13 -11.41 14.65
N LEU A 16 56.78 -11.21 13.38
CA LEU A 16 55.46 -10.73 12.97
C LEU A 16 54.43 -11.80 13.34
N LEU A 17 53.75 -11.63 14.48
CA LEU A 17 52.48 -12.30 14.73
C LEU A 17 51.47 -11.81 13.68
N SER A 18 51.18 -12.65 12.69
CA SER A 18 50.03 -12.45 11.81
C SER A 18 48.76 -12.55 12.66
N ALA A 19 48.13 -11.41 12.92
CA ALA A 19 46.79 -11.37 13.49
C ALA A 19 45.83 -12.05 12.50
N LEU A 20 45.21 -13.16 12.93
CA LEU A 20 44.03 -13.70 12.28
C LEU A 20 42.94 -12.62 12.35
N VAL A 21 42.70 -11.94 11.24
CA VAL A 21 41.52 -11.08 11.07
C VAL A 21 40.34 -12.04 10.86
N PRO A 22 39.30 -12.03 11.72
CA PRO A 22 38.07 -12.74 11.41
C PRO A 22 37.49 -12.11 10.16
N GLN A 23 37.41 -12.89 9.09
CA GLN A 23 36.73 -12.48 7.87
C GLN A 23 35.25 -12.33 8.25
N ALA A 24 34.79 -11.08 8.34
CA ALA A 24 33.37 -10.80 8.53
C ALA A 24 32.64 -11.34 7.29
N GLU A 25 31.99 -12.49 7.45
CA GLU A 25 31.02 -12.96 6.47
C GLU A 25 29.93 -11.89 6.40
N ALA A 26 29.86 -11.21 5.26
CA ALA A 26 28.73 -10.36 4.95
C ALA A 26 27.49 -11.25 5.01
N GLN A 27 26.70 -11.12 6.07
CA GLN A 27 25.34 -11.64 6.07
C GLN A 27 24.64 -10.98 4.90
N GLU A 28 24.39 -11.76 3.85
CA GLU A 28 23.33 -11.45 2.89
C GLU A 28 22.06 -11.34 3.72
N GLY A 29 21.69 -10.11 4.05
CA GLY A 29 20.40 -9.80 4.66
C GLY A 29 19.32 -10.39 3.76
N PRO A 30 18.17 -10.78 4.34
CA PRO A 30 17.11 -11.41 3.58
C PRO A 30 16.83 -10.56 2.35
N THR A 31 17.03 -11.17 1.17
CA THR A 31 16.58 -10.65 -0.12
C THR A 31 15.23 -10.01 0.10
N ALA A 32 15.10 -8.72 -0.22
CA ALA A 32 13.85 -8.00 -0.15
C ALA A 32 12.80 -8.79 -0.96
N VAL A 33 12.05 -9.63 -0.26
CA VAL A 33 10.73 -10.06 -0.70
C VAL A 33 10.04 -8.73 -0.95
N THR A 34 9.58 -8.49 -2.17
CA THR A 34 8.67 -7.38 -2.45
C THR A 34 7.46 -7.59 -1.55
N ASP A 35 7.54 -6.98 -0.37
CA ASP A 35 6.55 -6.99 0.69
C ASP A 35 5.44 -6.06 0.22
N GLU A 36 4.60 -6.57 -0.68
CA GLU A 36 3.31 -5.97 -0.90
C GLU A 36 2.51 -6.20 0.38
N SER A 37 2.71 -5.29 1.34
CA SER A 37 1.96 -5.21 2.58
C SER A 37 0.47 -5.39 2.26
N PRO A 38 -0.30 -6.15 3.08
CA PRO A 38 -1.74 -6.30 2.88
C PRO A 38 -2.48 -4.95 2.76
N THR A 39 -1.88 -3.91 3.34
CA THR A 39 -2.35 -2.52 3.37
C THR A 39 -2.12 -1.76 2.05
N GLY A 40 -1.39 -2.32 1.09
CA GLY A 40 -1.02 -1.67 -0.16
C GLY A 40 0.19 -0.73 -0.05
N PRO A 41 0.44 0.10 -1.09
CA PRO A 41 1.56 1.04 -1.08
C PRO A 41 1.47 2.05 0.08
N PRO A 42 2.61 2.46 0.67
CA PRO A 42 2.64 3.50 1.69
C PRO A 42 1.93 4.78 1.24
N GLY A 43 1.23 5.44 2.16
CA GLY A 43 0.50 6.68 1.87
C GLY A 43 -0.81 6.47 1.09
N THR A 44 -1.28 5.23 0.95
CA THR A 44 -2.60 4.93 0.36
C THR A 44 -3.53 4.29 1.38
N THR A 45 -4.83 4.45 1.16
CA THR A 45 -5.90 3.73 1.86
C THR A 45 -6.83 3.10 0.83
N MET A 46 -7.56 2.05 1.22
CA MET A 46 -8.61 1.46 0.40
C MET A 46 -9.99 1.64 1.04
N LEU A 47 -10.99 1.87 0.18
CA LEU A 47 -12.38 2.05 0.57
C LEU A 47 -13.26 1.20 -0.35
N THR A 48 -13.97 0.23 0.22
CA THR A 48 -15.02 -0.50 -0.48
C THR A 48 -16.34 0.23 -0.30
N VAL A 49 -16.95 0.63 -1.41
CA VAL A 49 -18.24 1.31 -1.46
C VAL A 49 -19.28 0.36 -2.04
N PHE A 50 -20.35 0.12 -1.29
CA PHE A 50 -21.53 -0.56 -1.79
C PHE A 50 -22.47 0.50 -2.35
N LEU A 51 -22.77 0.41 -3.63
CA LEU A 51 -23.76 1.21 -4.35
C LEU A 51 -25.01 0.36 -4.53
N ARG A 52 -25.83 0.26 -3.49
CA ARG A 52 -27.05 -0.58 -3.54
C ARG A 52 -28.11 0.08 -4.40
N HIS A 53 -28.69 -0.67 -5.34
CA HIS A 53 -29.76 -0.13 -6.18
C HIS A 53 -30.94 0.36 -5.33
N ASP A 54 -31.46 1.52 -5.66
CA ASP A 54 -32.77 1.92 -5.19
C ASP A 54 -33.85 1.14 -5.94
N GLN A 55 -34.36 0.08 -5.32
CA GLN A 55 -35.37 -0.81 -5.90
C GLN A 55 -36.75 -0.15 -6.08
N THR A 56 -36.94 1.09 -5.63
CA THR A 56 -38.12 1.89 -6.00
C THR A 56 -38.04 2.44 -7.43
N LYS A 57 -36.89 2.30 -8.10
CA LYS A 57 -36.62 2.79 -9.46
C LYS A 57 -36.22 1.65 -10.39
N THR A 58 -36.52 1.83 -11.68
CA THR A 58 -35.97 1.01 -12.76
C THR A 58 -34.51 1.37 -13.02
N VAL A 59 -33.75 0.47 -13.66
CA VAL A 59 -32.36 0.72 -14.07
C VAL A 59 -32.25 1.94 -15.00
N ILE A 60 -33.25 2.15 -15.88
CA ILE A 60 -33.29 3.32 -16.76
C ILE A 60 -33.39 4.61 -15.93
N GLN A 61 -34.30 4.67 -14.96
CA GLN A 61 -34.46 5.83 -14.08
C GLN A 61 -33.19 6.10 -13.25
N ILE A 62 -32.53 5.04 -12.77
CA ILE A 62 -31.24 5.17 -12.06
C ILE A 62 -30.19 5.76 -13.00
N ASN A 63 -30.03 5.24 -14.22
CA ASN A 63 -29.02 5.72 -15.15
C ASN A 63 -29.25 7.16 -15.61
N GLU A 64 -30.50 7.56 -15.86
CA GLU A 64 -30.83 8.95 -16.17
C GLU A 64 -30.50 9.89 -15.01
N HIS A 65 -30.80 9.48 -13.78
CA HIS A 65 -30.43 10.23 -12.58
C HIS A 65 -28.90 10.39 -12.48
N LEU A 66 -28.16 9.28 -12.57
CA LEU A 66 -26.70 9.28 -12.49
C LEU A 66 -26.05 10.12 -13.61
N LYS A 67 -26.62 10.10 -14.81
CA LYS A 67 -26.18 10.95 -15.92
C LYS A 67 -26.41 12.42 -15.60
N HIS A 68 -27.60 12.79 -15.12
CA HIS A 68 -27.95 14.16 -14.76
C HIS A 68 -27.07 14.71 -13.62
N THR A 69 -26.77 13.91 -12.60
CA THR A 69 -25.93 14.31 -11.47
C THR A 69 -24.43 14.28 -11.75
N GLY A 70 -24.03 13.84 -12.95
CA GLY A 70 -22.65 13.84 -13.41
C GLY A 70 -21.82 12.65 -12.96
N TRP A 71 -22.43 11.56 -12.45
CA TRP A 71 -21.72 10.35 -12.01
C TRP A 71 -20.77 9.80 -13.07
N PHE A 72 -21.27 9.59 -14.30
CA PHE A 72 -20.46 9.03 -15.40
C PHE A 72 -19.37 9.98 -15.94
N ARG A 73 -19.42 11.26 -15.58
CA ARG A 73 -18.40 12.26 -15.96
C ARG A 73 -17.35 12.42 -14.88
N ASP A 74 -17.77 12.43 -13.62
CA ASP A 74 -16.93 12.85 -12.50
C ASP A 74 -16.30 11.66 -11.76
N PHE A 75 -16.92 10.47 -11.77
CA PHE A 75 -16.40 9.30 -11.06
C PHE A 75 -15.42 8.48 -11.93
N PRO A 76 -14.27 8.04 -11.38
CA PRO A 76 -13.72 8.39 -10.06
C PRO A 76 -13.05 9.78 -10.08
N PRO A 77 -12.92 10.47 -8.92
CA PRO A 77 -12.24 11.75 -8.87
C PRO A 77 -10.73 11.61 -9.11
N ALA A 78 -10.09 12.65 -9.66
CA ALA A 78 -8.72 12.59 -10.19
C ALA A 78 -7.68 12.17 -9.14
N GLY A 79 -6.98 11.05 -9.32
CA GLY A 79 -6.04 10.50 -8.33
C GLY A 79 -6.67 9.50 -7.36
N VAL A 80 -7.88 9.01 -7.69
CA VAL A 80 -8.47 7.80 -7.09
C VAL A 80 -8.36 6.68 -8.11
N GLU A 81 -7.80 5.56 -7.67
CA GLU A 81 -7.75 4.33 -8.44
C GLU A 81 -8.99 3.48 -8.13
N VAL A 82 -9.58 2.87 -9.17
CA VAL A 82 -10.59 1.81 -9.01
C VAL A 82 -9.86 0.46 -9.02
N VAL A 83 -9.76 -0.17 -7.85
CA VAL A 83 -9.07 -1.46 -7.65
C VAL A 83 -9.94 -2.63 -8.12
N SER A 84 -11.26 -2.56 -7.86
CA SER A 84 -12.21 -3.57 -8.32
C SER A 84 -13.61 -3.00 -8.47
N TRP A 85 -14.43 -3.58 -9.35
CA TRP A 85 -15.82 -3.20 -9.54
C TRP A 85 -16.65 -4.40 -9.97
N TYR A 86 -17.68 -4.73 -9.21
CA TYR A 86 -18.60 -5.83 -9.50
C TYR A 86 -20.06 -5.36 -9.49
N VAL A 87 -20.89 -6.00 -10.32
CA VAL A 87 -22.33 -6.05 -10.11
C VAL A 87 -22.62 -7.31 -9.30
N MET A 88 -23.08 -7.12 -8.07
CA MET A 88 -23.47 -8.20 -7.15
C MET A 88 -24.98 -8.32 -7.15
N MET A 89 -25.52 -9.38 -7.76
CA MET A 89 -26.95 -9.64 -7.83
C MET A 89 -27.58 -9.60 -6.44
N GLY A 90 -28.69 -8.86 -6.28
CA GLY A 90 -29.36 -8.66 -4.98
C GLY A 90 -28.75 -7.58 -4.08
N VAL A 91 -27.54 -7.10 -4.39
CA VAL A 91 -26.88 -5.99 -3.66
C VAL A 91 -26.92 -4.71 -4.50
N GLY A 92 -26.39 -4.75 -5.72
CA GLY A 92 -26.15 -3.57 -6.55
C GLY A 92 -24.73 -3.61 -7.10
N GLN A 93 -24.02 -2.50 -7.07
CA GLN A 93 -22.62 -2.44 -7.47
C GLN A 93 -21.72 -2.34 -6.24
N VAL A 94 -20.56 -2.96 -6.28
CA VAL A 94 -19.55 -2.83 -5.23
C VAL A 94 -18.24 -2.43 -5.89
N VAL A 95 -17.69 -1.30 -5.47
CA VAL A 95 -16.46 -0.73 -6.01
C VAL A 95 -15.45 -0.57 -4.89
N THR A 96 -14.21 -1.01 -5.11
CA THR A 96 -13.10 -0.76 -4.19
C THR A 96 -12.20 0.31 -4.79
N LEU A 97 -11.95 1.35 -4.01
CA LEU A 97 -11.15 2.51 -4.37
C LEU A 97 -9.83 2.49 -3.62
N ARG A 98 -8.76 3.02 -4.21
CA ARG A 98 -7.48 3.29 -3.55
C ARG A 98 -7.06 4.74 -3.80
N PHE A 99 -6.67 5.46 -2.75
CA PHE A 99 -6.32 6.88 -2.84
C PHE A 99 -5.50 7.34 -1.61
N ALA A 100 -4.91 8.53 -1.68
CA ALA A 100 -4.23 9.16 -0.54
C ALA A 100 -5.26 9.59 0.54
N PRO A 101 -5.04 9.33 1.85
CA PRO A 101 -6.03 9.57 2.91
C PRO A 101 -6.67 10.97 2.91
N GLU A 102 -5.92 12.00 2.53
CA GLU A 102 -6.35 13.40 2.49
C GLU A 102 -7.51 13.63 1.50
N ARG A 103 -7.70 12.71 0.54
CA ARG A 103 -8.73 12.78 -0.50
C ARG A 103 -10.07 12.17 -0.09
N LEU A 104 -10.17 11.59 1.10
CA LEU A 104 -11.41 10.95 1.59
C LEU A 104 -12.62 11.89 1.48
N ARG A 105 -12.45 13.17 1.81
CA ARG A 105 -13.52 14.18 1.71
C ARG A 105 -14.01 14.37 0.27
N GLU A 106 -13.09 14.42 -0.69
CA GLU A 106 -13.42 14.61 -2.10
C GLU A 106 -14.21 13.40 -2.64
N VAL A 107 -13.75 12.19 -2.29
CA VAL A 107 -14.46 10.93 -2.60
C VAL A 107 -15.87 10.95 -2.04
N ASN A 108 -16.02 11.32 -0.77
CA ASN A 108 -17.33 11.40 -0.12
C ASN A 108 -18.25 12.38 -0.86
N ILE A 109 -17.83 13.65 -1.01
CA ILE A 109 -18.64 14.70 -1.65
C ILE A 109 -19.11 14.29 -3.04
N LEU A 110 -18.23 13.66 -3.83
CA LEU A 110 -18.60 13.21 -5.16
C LEU A 110 -19.70 12.15 -5.09
N ILE A 111 -19.57 11.15 -4.21
CA ILE A 111 -20.58 10.10 -4.05
C ILE A 111 -21.90 10.69 -3.53
N GLU A 112 -21.86 11.59 -2.55
CA GLU A 112 -23.06 12.28 -2.05
C GLU A 112 -23.78 13.06 -3.14
N ARG A 113 -23.02 13.83 -3.94
CA ARG A 113 -23.58 14.68 -5.00
C ARG A 113 -24.08 13.87 -6.20
N ALA A 114 -23.34 12.83 -6.58
CA ALA A 114 -23.53 12.18 -7.88
C ALA A 114 -24.24 10.82 -7.80
N ALA A 115 -24.02 10.02 -6.75
CA ALA A 115 -24.61 8.68 -6.64
C ALA A 115 -25.92 8.64 -5.84
N TRP A 116 -26.10 9.52 -4.85
CA TRP A 116 -27.33 9.53 -4.04
C TRP A 116 -28.55 9.84 -4.90
N GLY A 117 -29.64 9.11 -4.64
CA GLY A 117 -30.86 9.13 -5.46
C GLY A 117 -30.89 8.00 -6.51
N GLY A 118 -29.74 7.55 -7.00
CA GLY A 118 -29.61 6.32 -7.80
C GLY A 118 -29.25 5.10 -6.94
N TYR A 119 -28.45 5.33 -5.89
CA TYR A 119 -27.99 4.30 -4.98
C TYR A 119 -28.21 4.66 -3.51
N ARG A 120 -28.35 3.64 -2.66
CA ARG A 120 -28.08 3.71 -1.22
C ARG A 120 -26.64 3.25 -0.98
N THR A 121 -25.85 4.07 -0.29
CA THR A 121 -24.40 3.86 -0.19
C THR A 121 -23.96 3.37 1.18
N GLU A 122 -23.05 2.40 1.23
CA GLU A 122 -22.34 1.98 2.45
C GLU A 122 -20.82 2.05 2.20
N PHE A 123 -20.05 2.41 3.22
CA PHE A 123 -18.62 2.69 3.12
C PHE A 123 -17.84 1.83 4.12
N TYR A 124 -16.84 1.10 3.63
CA TYR A 124 -16.03 0.20 4.44
C TYR A 124 -14.55 0.41 4.13
N PRO A 125 -13.74 0.94 5.05
CA PRO A 125 -12.30 0.89 4.93
C PRO A 125 -11.85 -0.57 4.78
N THR A 126 -11.01 -0.85 3.80
CA THR A 126 -10.58 -2.21 3.45
C THR A 126 -9.08 -2.28 3.21
N TYR A 127 -8.55 -3.49 3.10
CA TYR A 127 -7.18 -3.78 2.67
C TYR A 127 -7.17 -5.13 1.94
N ASP A 128 -6.18 -5.40 1.09
CA ASP A 128 -6.13 -6.62 0.29
C ASP A 128 -5.47 -7.75 1.08
N TYR A 129 -6.31 -8.61 1.67
CA TYR A 129 -5.86 -9.76 2.45
C TYR A 129 -5.46 -10.96 1.58
N ARG A 130 -5.72 -10.94 0.27
CA ARG A 130 -5.63 -12.15 -0.57
C ARG A 130 -4.23 -12.75 -0.60
N LYS A 131 -3.20 -11.94 -0.86
CA LYS A 131 -1.81 -12.41 -0.95
C LYS A 131 -1.36 -13.02 0.38
N LEU A 132 -1.63 -12.32 1.48
CA LEU A 132 -1.31 -12.82 2.83
C LEU A 132 -2.05 -14.12 3.13
N TYR A 133 -3.33 -14.23 2.76
CA TYR A 133 -4.09 -15.45 2.93
C TYR A 133 -3.50 -16.63 2.13
N GLU A 134 -3.15 -16.42 0.86
CA GLU A 134 -2.54 -17.45 0.01
C GLU A 134 -1.20 -17.94 0.58
N GLU A 135 -0.39 -17.02 1.11
CA GLU A 135 0.85 -17.36 1.81
C GLU A 135 0.62 -18.14 3.10
N LEU A 136 -0.30 -17.70 3.94
CA LEU A 136 -0.65 -18.38 5.20
C LEU A 136 -1.19 -19.78 4.90
N ARG A 137 -2.06 -19.90 3.91
CA ARG A 137 -2.59 -21.18 3.45
C ARG A 137 -1.49 -22.12 2.98
N ARG A 138 -0.48 -21.64 2.26
CA ARG A 138 0.68 -22.46 1.84
C ARG A 138 1.59 -22.87 3.00
N LYS A 139 1.72 -22.02 4.03
CA LYS A 139 2.58 -22.28 5.20
C LYS A 139 1.92 -23.17 6.24
N MET A 140 0.59 -23.10 6.37
CA MET A 140 -0.17 -23.71 7.46
C MET A 140 -1.17 -24.78 7.04
N GLY A 141 -1.49 -24.89 5.74
CA GLY A 141 -2.38 -25.91 5.17
C GLY A 141 -1.60 -27.04 4.53
#